data_AF-A0A832TH06-F1
#
_entry.id   AF-A0A832TH06-F1
#
_cell.length_a   1.000
_cell.length_b   1.000
_cell.length_c   1.000
_cell.angle_alpha   90.00
_cell.angle_beta   90.00
_cell.angle_gamma   90.00
#
_symmetry.space_group_name_H-M   'P 1'
#
loop_
_entity.id
_entity.type
_entity.pdbx_description
1 polymer ?
#
loop_
_entity_poly.entity_id
_entity_poly.type
_entity_poly.pdbx_seq_one_letter_code
_entity_poly.pdbx_strand_id
1 'polypeptide(L)'
;MVEGVKLAISIFPKVILQLKDNETLKLFRSRCRDFPEETLNSGFVPTFLFYLSKSDLCTLVKFVNYLNNGGSDIKIGNLRSTETSYTVYSALILYFLTNEELKEKFLKEINLDELCPKNNVTQSANALMHLLNNLYSNSSIVTLLMKDYLLTLKRLAEALINV
;
A
#
# COMPACT_ATOMS: atom_id res chain seq x y z
N MET A 1 -1.63 8.86 -18.14
CA MET A 1 -0.46 7.99 -17.89
C MET A 1 -0.10 8.25 -16.45
N VAL A 2 -0.19 7.22 -15.61
CA VAL A 2 0.03 7.37 -14.18
C VAL A 2 1.46 7.84 -13.94
N GLU A 3 1.62 9.07 -13.44
CA GLU A 3 2.93 9.66 -13.13
C GLU A 3 3.46 9.05 -11.81
N GLY A 4 3.80 7.75 -11.82
CA GLY A 4 4.18 7.00 -10.63
C GLY A 4 5.30 7.65 -9.82
N VAL A 5 6.31 8.21 -10.49
CA VAL A 5 7.39 8.97 -9.85
C VAL A 5 6.85 10.17 -9.07
N LYS A 6 6.00 10.98 -9.69
CA LYS A 6 5.43 12.19 -9.06
C LYS A 6 4.51 11.82 -7.91
N LEU A 7 3.70 10.77 -8.07
CA LEU A 7 2.83 10.28 -7.01
C LEU A 7 3.66 9.85 -5.79
N ALA A 8 4.72 9.05 -6.00
CA ALA A 8 5.64 8.63 -4.94
C ALA A 8 6.29 9.83 -4.23
N ILE A 9 6.83 10.80 -4.98
CA ILE A 9 7.46 12.00 -4.42
C ILE A 9 6.45 12.82 -3.59
N SER A 10 5.21 12.94 -4.06
CA SER A 10 4.18 13.73 -3.37
C SER A 10 3.72 13.10 -2.05
N ILE A 11 3.67 11.76 -1.99
CA ILE A 11 3.06 11.04 -0.88
C ILE A 11 4.07 10.56 0.16
N PHE A 12 5.29 10.22 -0.26
CA PHE A 12 6.29 9.62 0.61
C PHE A 12 6.60 10.47 1.85
N PRO A 13 6.81 11.80 1.76
CA PRO A 13 7.04 12.64 2.93
C PRO A 13 5.90 12.60 3.95
N LYS A 14 4.65 12.54 3.47
CA LYS A 14 3.46 12.46 4.35
C LYS A 14 3.39 11.13 5.10
N VAL A 15 3.99 10.07 4.57
CA VAL A 15 4.04 8.76 5.20
C VAL A 15 5.10 8.70 6.28
N ILE A 16 6.34 9.08 5.97
CA ILE A 16 7.43 9.04 6.95
C ILE A 16 7.16 9.94 8.16
N LEU A 17 6.46 11.07 8.00
CA LEU A 17 6.05 11.93 9.12
C LEU A 17 5.10 11.22 10.12
N GLN A 18 4.39 10.18 9.69
CA GLN A 18 3.51 9.39 10.55
C GLN A 18 4.27 8.25 11.27
N LEU A 19 5.46 7.89 10.80
CA LEU A 19 6.29 6.83 11.38
C LEU A 19 7.29 7.44 12.38
N LYS A 20 6.88 7.51 13.64
CA LYS A 20 7.64 8.23 14.68
C LYS A 20 8.78 7.42 15.31
N ASP A 21 8.70 6.09 15.28
CA ASP A 21 9.69 5.23 15.92
C ASP A 21 10.73 4.72 14.91
N ASN A 22 12.00 4.69 15.36
CA ASN A 22 13.14 4.32 14.52
C ASN A 22 13.07 2.87 14.03
N GLU A 23 12.48 1.97 14.82
CA GLU A 23 12.36 0.55 14.45
C GLU A 23 11.39 0.38 13.27
N THR A 24 10.22 1.00 13.32
CA THR A 24 9.24 1.01 12.23
C THR A 24 9.82 1.68 11.00
N LEU A 25 10.52 2.81 11.14
CA LEU A 25 11.20 3.46 10.01
C LEU A 25 12.21 2.51 9.34
N LYS A 26 13.04 1.83 10.12
CA LYS A 26 14.01 0.83 9.61
C LYS A 26 13.32 -0.34 8.92
N LEU A 27 12.26 -0.88 9.51
CA LEU A 27 11.50 -1.99 8.93
C LEU A 27 10.77 -1.55 7.66
N PHE A 28 10.16 -0.37 7.66
CA PHE A 28 9.51 0.23 6.50
C PHE A 28 10.49 0.45 5.35
N ARG A 29 11.70 0.95 5.65
CA ARG A 29 12.80 1.03 4.66
C ARG A 29 13.12 -0.33 4.04
N SER A 30 13.16 -1.40 4.84
CA SER A 30 13.32 -2.77 4.32
C SER A 30 12.18 -3.16 3.40
N ARG A 31 10.91 -2.89 3.78
CA ARG A 31 9.73 -3.16 2.93
C ARG A 31 9.82 -2.47 1.58
N CYS A 32 10.21 -1.20 1.55
CA CYS A 32 10.42 -0.46 0.30
C CYS A 32 11.54 -1.06 -0.56
N ARG A 33 12.59 -1.60 0.05
CA ARG A 33 13.73 -2.20 -0.67
C ARG A 33 13.41 -3.56 -1.25
N ASP A 34 12.75 -4.40 -0.45
CA ASP A 34 12.58 -5.84 -0.69
C ASP A 34 11.37 -6.10 -1.61
N PHE A 35 10.26 -5.37 -1.46
CA PHE A 35 9.05 -5.63 -2.23
C PHE A 35 9.21 -5.56 -3.77
N PRO A 36 9.95 -4.59 -4.35
CA PRO A 36 10.17 -4.58 -5.80
C PRO A 36 10.92 -5.82 -6.29
N GLU A 37 11.87 -6.33 -5.51
CA GLU A 37 12.64 -7.53 -5.84
C GLU A 37 11.76 -8.78 -5.73
N GLU A 38 10.99 -8.90 -4.65
CA GLU A 38 10.02 -9.98 -4.48
C GLU A 38 8.94 -9.99 -5.56
N THR A 39 8.49 -8.81 -6.02
CA THR A 39 7.53 -8.69 -7.12
C THR A 39 8.08 -9.25 -8.43
N LEU A 40 9.39 -9.09 -8.68
CA LEU A 40 10.05 -9.65 -9.87
C LEU A 40 10.21 -11.17 -9.74
N ASN A 41 10.50 -11.68 -8.55
CA ASN A 41 10.77 -13.11 -8.32
C ASN A 41 9.49 -13.95 -8.22
N SER A 42 8.51 -13.45 -7.47
CA SER A 42 7.30 -14.19 -7.07
C SER A 42 6.03 -13.68 -7.74
N GLY A 43 6.13 -12.58 -8.50
CA GLY A 43 4.98 -11.88 -9.08
C GLY A 43 4.32 -10.90 -8.10
N PHE A 44 3.59 -9.92 -8.66
CA PHE A 44 2.94 -8.86 -7.88
C PHE A 44 1.89 -9.40 -6.91
N VAL A 45 0.95 -10.20 -7.40
CA VAL A 45 -0.21 -10.64 -6.59
C VAL A 45 0.21 -11.51 -5.39
N PRO A 46 1.08 -12.54 -5.55
CA PRO A 46 1.54 -13.33 -4.40
C PRO A 46 2.33 -12.49 -3.39
N THR A 47 3.19 -11.59 -3.86
CA THR A 47 3.96 -10.69 -3.01
C THR A 47 3.05 -9.73 -2.24
N PHE A 48 2.07 -9.13 -2.91
CA PHE A 48 1.12 -8.23 -2.27
C PHE A 48 0.25 -8.95 -1.25
N LEU A 49 -0.20 -10.17 -1.54
CA LEU A 49 -0.94 -11.02 -0.59
C LEU A 49 -0.12 -11.35 0.65
N PHE A 50 1.17 -11.64 0.49
CA PHE A 50 2.07 -11.84 1.63
C PHE A 50 2.12 -10.58 2.52
N TYR A 51 2.26 -9.40 1.93
CA TYR A 51 2.29 -8.14 2.67
C TYR A 51 0.95 -7.83 3.35
N LEU A 52 -0.18 -8.07 2.67
CA LEU A 52 -1.51 -7.94 3.26
C LEU A 52 -1.70 -8.89 4.45
N SER A 53 -1.22 -10.13 4.37
CA SER A 53 -1.32 -11.11 5.47
C SER A 53 -0.58 -10.69 6.75
N LYS A 54 0.36 -9.75 6.64
CA LYS A 54 1.14 -9.18 7.75
C LYS A 54 0.64 -7.79 8.18
N SER A 55 -0.42 -7.30 7.54
CA SER A 55 -0.96 -5.96 7.74
C SER A 55 -2.26 -6.02 8.56
N ASP A 56 -2.54 -4.95 9.30
CA ASP A 56 -3.87 -4.73 9.88
C ASP A 56 -4.76 -4.05 8.83
N LEU A 57 -5.74 -4.78 8.30
CA LEU A 57 -6.62 -4.30 7.21
C LEU A 57 -7.33 -3.00 7.58
N CYS A 58 -7.79 -2.87 8.82
CA CYS A 58 -8.54 -1.69 9.27
C CYS A 58 -7.67 -0.43 9.35
N THR A 59 -6.47 -0.54 9.88
CA THR A 59 -5.50 0.56 9.91
C THR A 59 -5.02 0.89 8.50
N LEU A 60 -4.83 -0.12 7.64
CA LEU A 60 -4.50 0.07 6.24
C LEU A 60 -5.58 0.90 5.52
N VAL A 61 -6.87 0.57 5.67
CA VAL A 61 -7.96 1.34 5.03
C VAL A 61 -7.98 2.78 5.54
N LYS A 62 -7.85 2.98 6.85
CA LYS A 62 -7.76 4.32 7.45
C LYS A 62 -6.57 5.09 6.88
N PHE A 63 -5.43 4.43 6.69
CA PHE A 63 -4.23 5.07 6.15
C PHE A 63 -4.40 5.44 4.67
N VAL A 64 -5.04 4.59 3.85
CA VAL A 64 -5.37 4.97 2.46
C VAL A 64 -6.31 6.17 2.43
N ASN A 65 -7.35 6.19 3.27
CA ASN A 65 -8.27 7.32 3.39
C ASN A 65 -7.56 8.61 3.86
N TYR A 66 -6.59 8.49 4.79
CA TYR A 66 -5.70 9.58 5.20
C TYR A 66 -4.94 10.19 4.01
N LEU A 67 -4.36 9.34 3.15
CA LEU A 67 -3.61 9.77 1.97
C LEU A 67 -4.53 10.44 0.94
N ASN A 68 -5.73 9.89 0.72
CA ASN A 68 -6.73 10.45 -0.19
C ASN A 68 -7.25 11.83 0.28
N ASN A 69 -7.39 12.04 1.58
CA ASN A 69 -7.87 13.30 2.17
C ASN A 69 -6.77 14.35 2.40
N GLY A 70 -5.62 14.21 1.74
CA GLY A 70 -4.54 15.21 1.77
C GLY A 70 -3.62 15.15 2.99
N GLY A 71 -3.84 14.24 3.94
CA GLY A 71 -2.95 14.00 5.07
C GLY A 71 -3.36 14.64 6.40
N SER A 72 -4.65 14.67 6.74
CA SER A 72 -5.15 15.09 8.07
C SER A 72 -4.68 14.13 9.18
N ASP A 73 -4.25 14.59 10.35
CA ASP A 73 -3.71 13.73 11.43
C ASP A 73 -4.43 12.37 11.60
N ILE A 74 -3.67 11.28 11.43
CA ILE A 74 -4.14 9.91 11.68
C ILE A 74 -3.41 9.32 12.88
N LYS A 75 -4.17 8.72 13.80
CA LYS A 75 -3.58 7.84 14.81
C LYS A 75 -3.47 6.44 14.21
N ILE A 76 -2.25 6.08 13.79
CA ILE A 76 -1.90 4.67 13.63
C ILE A 76 -2.10 4.02 15.00
N GLY A 77 -2.86 2.92 15.07
CA GLY A 77 -3.19 2.27 16.34
C GLY A 77 -1.95 1.73 17.07
N ASN A 78 -2.14 1.10 18.23
CA ASN A 78 -1.08 0.42 18.99
C ASN A 78 -0.64 -0.89 18.30
N LEU A 79 -0.16 -0.81 17.06
CA LEU A 79 0.40 -1.93 16.31
C LEU A 79 1.88 -2.08 16.65
N ARG A 80 2.42 -3.31 16.50
CA ARG A 80 3.86 -3.55 16.61
C ARG A 80 4.60 -2.88 15.44
N SER A 81 5.88 -2.55 15.60
CA SER A 81 6.70 -1.90 14.57
C SER A 81 6.69 -2.66 13.24
N THR A 82 6.81 -3.99 13.30
CA THR A 82 6.73 -4.88 12.13
C THR A 82 5.39 -4.80 11.43
N GLU A 83 4.29 -4.95 12.16
CA GLU A 83 2.93 -4.91 11.61
C GLU A 83 2.61 -3.53 11.03
N THR A 84 3.03 -2.46 11.70
CA THR A 84 2.92 -1.09 11.21
C THR A 84 3.66 -0.91 9.88
N SER A 85 4.89 -1.42 9.78
CA SER A 85 5.68 -1.30 8.54
C SER A 85 5.01 -2.00 7.34
N TYR A 86 4.43 -3.18 7.55
CA TYR A 86 3.67 -3.88 6.51
C TYR A 86 2.38 -3.15 6.17
N THR A 87 1.63 -2.71 7.19
CA THR A 87 0.35 -2.01 7.04
C THR A 87 0.51 -0.73 6.22
N VAL A 88 1.49 0.10 6.56
CA VAL A 88 1.74 1.38 5.89
C VAL A 88 2.26 1.16 4.47
N TYR A 89 3.12 0.17 4.26
CA TYR A 89 3.60 -0.13 2.91
C TYR A 89 2.49 -0.72 2.01
N SER A 90 1.66 -1.62 2.54
CA SER A 90 0.48 -2.13 1.85
C SER A 90 -0.53 -1.02 1.53
N ALA A 91 -0.68 -0.04 2.40
CA ALA A 91 -1.51 1.13 2.16
C ALA A 91 -0.96 2.00 1.01
N LEU A 92 0.36 2.16 0.88
CA LEU A 92 0.97 2.84 -0.27
C LEU A 92 0.68 2.12 -1.61
N ILE A 93 0.65 0.78 -1.59
CA ILE A 93 0.28 -0.02 -2.77
C ILE A 93 -1.21 0.20 -3.09
N LEU A 94 -2.09 0.08 -2.11
CA LEU A 94 -3.52 0.29 -2.33
C LEU A 94 -3.84 1.72 -2.76
N TYR A 95 -3.16 2.71 -2.19
CA TYR A 95 -3.30 4.11 -2.58
C TYR A 95 -2.98 4.31 -4.07
N PHE A 96 -1.89 3.71 -4.56
CA PHE A 96 -1.57 3.71 -5.98
C PHE A 96 -2.68 3.03 -6.80
N LEU A 97 -3.10 1.84 -6.39
CA LEU A 97 -4.15 1.07 -7.07
C LEU A 97 -5.48 1.84 -7.14
N THR A 98 -5.84 2.57 -6.09
CA THR A 98 -7.08 3.34 -6.00
C THR A 98 -7.02 4.73 -6.64
N ASN A 99 -5.90 5.09 -7.26
CA ASN A 99 -5.80 6.32 -8.05
C ASN A 99 -6.87 6.34 -9.15
N GLU A 100 -7.57 7.46 -9.35
CA GLU A 100 -8.74 7.56 -10.23
C GLU A 100 -8.49 7.00 -11.65
N GLU A 101 -7.33 7.28 -12.26
CA GLU A 101 -7.00 6.78 -13.60
C GLU A 101 -6.92 5.25 -13.65
N LEU A 102 -6.45 4.62 -12.57
CA LEU A 102 -6.32 3.16 -12.46
C LEU A 102 -7.62 2.50 -12.01
N LYS A 103 -8.34 3.15 -11.11
CA LYS A 103 -9.62 2.70 -10.57
C LYS A 103 -10.66 2.57 -11.67
N GLU A 104 -10.78 3.60 -12.52
CA GLU A 104 -11.71 3.61 -13.65
C GLU A 104 -11.38 2.55 -14.70
N LYS A 105 -10.09 2.36 -15.01
CA LYS A 105 -9.66 1.48 -16.10
C LYS A 105 -9.56 0.01 -15.75
N PHE A 106 -9.15 -0.34 -14.52
CA PHE A 106 -8.68 -1.70 -14.23
C PHE A 106 -9.32 -2.35 -13.00
N LEU A 107 -9.62 -1.56 -11.96
CA LEU A 107 -10.04 -2.13 -10.68
C LEU A 107 -11.54 -2.13 -10.47
N LYS A 108 -12.31 -1.43 -11.32
CA LYS A 108 -13.74 -1.14 -11.11
C LYS A 108 -13.94 -0.50 -9.72
N GLU A 109 -15.18 -0.22 -9.30
CA GLU A 109 -15.42 0.41 -8.00
C GLU A 109 -15.02 -0.54 -6.85
N ILE A 110 -13.77 -0.46 -6.40
CA ILE A 110 -13.35 -1.05 -5.12
C ILE A 110 -13.74 -0.09 -4.01
N ASN A 111 -14.67 -0.53 -3.16
CA ASN A 111 -15.01 0.16 -1.93
C ASN A 111 -14.06 -0.31 -0.82
N LEU A 112 -13.04 0.50 -0.50
CA LEU A 112 -12.04 0.18 0.51
C LEU A 112 -12.65 -0.02 1.91
N ASP A 113 -13.76 0.66 2.21
CA ASP A 113 -14.41 0.54 3.52
C ASP A 113 -15.00 -0.87 3.74
N GLU A 114 -15.29 -1.61 2.66
CA GLU A 114 -15.75 -3.00 2.74
C GLU A 114 -14.63 -3.98 3.08
N LEU A 115 -13.35 -3.58 2.99
CA LEU A 115 -12.24 -4.40 3.47
C LEU A 115 -12.18 -4.43 5.02
N CYS A 116 -12.69 -3.40 5.70
CA CYS A 116 -12.81 -3.34 7.15
C CYS A 116 -14.24 -2.97 7.58
N PRO A 117 -15.22 -3.86 7.40
CA PRO A 117 -16.58 -3.62 7.84
C PRO A 117 -16.67 -3.77 9.35
N LYS A 118 -17.46 -2.92 10.00
CA LYS A 118 -17.78 -3.03 11.43
C LYS A 118 -18.58 -4.32 11.66
N ASN A 119 -17.90 -5.41 12.00
CA ASN A 119 -18.44 -6.71 12.40
C ASN A 119 -19.04 -7.61 11.30
N ASN A 120 -18.58 -7.52 10.05
CA ASN A 120 -19.02 -8.43 8.97
C ASN A 120 -17.85 -9.10 8.24
N VAL A 121 -17.35 -10.21 8.79
CA VAL A 121 -16.22 -10.96 8.22
C VAL A 121 -16.51 -11.45 6.79
N THR A 122 -17.74 -11.88 6.52
CA THR A 122 -18.16 -12.34 5.19
C THR A 122 -18.05 -11.22 4.15
N GLN A 123 -18.44 -9.99 4.52
CA GLN A 123 -18.30 -8.83 3.64
C GLN A 123 -16.83 -8.49 3.37
N SER A 124 -15.97 -8.53 4.40
CA SER A 124 -14.53 -8.32 4.24
C SER A 124 -13.91 -9.35 3.30
N ALA A 125 -14.26 -10.64 3.46
CA ALA A 125 -13.79 -11.71 2.60
C ALA A 125 -14.25 -11.51 1.15
N ASN A 126 -15.51 -11.13 0.93
CA ASN A 126 -16.04 -10.85 -0.41
C ASN A 126 -15.35 -9.65 -1.07
N ALA A 127 -15.13 -8.56 -0.33
CA ALA A 127 -14.41 -7.39 -0.82
C ALA A 127 -12.96 -7.73 -1.19
N LEU A 128 -12.29 -8.53 -0.35
CA LEU A 128 -10.94 -9.01 -0.62
C LEU A 128 -10.91 -9.90 -1.87
N MET A 129 -11.85 -10.86 -2.00
CA MET A 129 -11.96 -11.69 -3.20
C MET A 129 -12.17 -10.85 -4.47
N HIS A 130 -13.01 -9.82 -4.41
CA HIS A 130 -13.26 -8.93 -5.54
C HIS A 130 -11.98 -8.15 -5.92
N LEU A 131 -11.27 -7.59 -4.95
CA LEU A 131 -9.96 -6.96 -5.15
C LEU A 131 -8.98 -7.94 -5.82
N LEU A 132 -8.88 -9.17 -5.32
CA LEU A 132 -7.95 -10.17 -5.85
C LEU A 132 -8.30 -10.59 -7.28
N ASN A 133 -9.57 -10.84 -7.58
CA ASN A 133 -10.01 -11.19 -8.93
C ASN A 133 -9.65 -10.10 -9.94
N ASN A 134 -9.82 -8.83 -9.56
CA ASN A 134 -9.43 -7.70 -10.41
C ASN A 134 -7.90 -7.59 -10.57
N LEU A 135 -7.14 -7.82 -9.50
CA LEU A 135 -5.68 -7.84 -9.56
C LEU A 135 -5.13 -9.00 -10.39
N TYR A 136 -5.68 -10.20 -10.27
CA TYR A 136 -5.27 -11.36 -11.09
C TYR A 136 -5.54 -11.09 -12.57
N SER A 137 -6.73 -10.58 -12.89
CA SER A 137 -7.14 -10.26 -14.27
C SER A 137 -6.27 -9.18 -14.93
N ASN A 138 -5.69 -8.27 -14.14
CA ASN A 138 -4.90 -7.13 -14.62
C ASN A 138 -3.43 -7.18 -14.19
N SER A 139 -2.95 -8.32 -13.68
CA SER A 139 -1.66 -8.44 -12.98
C SER A 139 -0.47 -7.90 -13.77
N SER A 140 -0.41 -8.18 -15.07
CA SER A 140 0.67 -7.73 -15.95
C SER A 140 0.67 -6.21 -16.13
N ILE A 141 -0.50 -5.60 -16.31
CA ILE A 141 -0.67 -4.16 -16.49
C ILE A 141 -0.35 -3.42 -15.19
N VAL A 142 -0.88 -3.91 -14.06
CA VAL A 142 -0.61 -3.35 -12.73
C VAL A 142 0.89 -3.37 -12.44
N THR A 143 1.57 -4.49 -12.70
CA THR A 143 3.02 -4.61 -12.49
C THR A 143 3.79 -3.59 -13.32
N LEU A 144 3.44 -3.40 -14.59
CA LEU A 144 4.09 -2.44 -15.48
C LEU A 144 3.90 -0.99 -14.98
N LEU A 145 2.67 -0.62 -14.62
CA LEU A 145 2.34 0.73 -14.18
C LEU A 145 2.92 1.06 -12.79
N MET A 146 3.02 0.07 -11.91
CA MET A 146 3.57 0.25 -10.56
C MET A 146 5.09 0.32 -10.52
N LYS A 147 5.80 -0.18 -11.53
CA LYS A 147 7.26 -0.32 -11.51
C LYS A 147 7.97 0.96 -11.08
N ASP A 148 7.67 2.08 -11.75
CA ASP A 148 8.34 3.36 -11.47
C ASP A 148 7.95 3.93 -10.11
N TYR A 149 6.70 3.73 -9.69
CA TYR A 149 6.24 4.10 -8.35
C TYR A 149 7.02 3.34 -7.26
N LEU A 150 7.08 2.01 -7.36
CA LEU A 150 7.76 1.13 -6.40
C LEU A 150 9.27 1.40 -6.33
N LEU A 151 9.92 1.58 -7.48
CA LEU A 151 11.34 1.92 -7.52
C LEU A 151 11.61 3.32 -6.93
N THR A 152 10.71 4.27 -7.14
CA THR A 152 10.83 5.60 -6.54
C THR A 152 10.68 5.54 -5.02
N LEU A 153 9.70 4.79 -4.50
CA LEU A 153 9.55 4.55 -3.06
C LEU A 153 10.82 3.94 -2.45
N LYS A 154 11.41 2.94 -3.12
CA LYS A 154 12.71 2.34 -2.72
C LYS A 154 13.80 3.39 -2.59
N ARG A 155 13.99 4.23 -3.62
CA ARG A 155 15.05 5.26 -3.62
C ARG A 155 14.81 6.33 -2.56
N LEU A 156 13.57 6.78 -2.40
CA LEU A 156 13.21 7.75 -1.36
C LEU A 156 13.45 7.17 0.04
N ALA A 157 13.09 5.91 0.28
CA ALA A 157 13.35 5.24 1.55
C ALA A 157 14.86 5.08 1.82
N GLU A 158 15.64 4.68 0.82
CA GLU A 158 17.09 4.56 0.94
C GLU A 158 17.78 5.89 1.28
N ALA A 159 17.28 7.00 0.73
CA ALA A 159 17.87 8.33 0.87
C ALA A 159 17.41 9.10 2.11
N LEU A 160 16.13 9.00 2.49
CA LEU A 160 15.52 9.84 3.53
C LEU A 160 15.48 9.18 4.91
N ILE A 161 15.56 7.84 4.98
CA ILE A 161 15.47 7.10 6.24
C ILE A 161 16.90 6.74 6.70
N ASN A 162 17.48 7.61 7.52
CA ASN A 162 18.82 7.47 8.11
C ASN A 162 18.77 6.83 9.51
N VAL A 163 18.31 5.58 9.56
CA VAL A 163 18.27 4.71 10.76
C VAL A 163 18.75 3.31 10.46
#